data_AF-A0A1Q3M5P2-F1
#
_entry.id   AF-A0A1Q3M5P2-F1
#
_cell.length_a   1.000
_cell.length_b   1.000
_cell.length_c   1.000
_cell.angle_alpha   90.00
_cell.angle_beta   90.00
_cell.angle_gamma   90.00
#
_symmetry.space_group_name_H-M   'P 1'
#
loop_
_entity.id
_entity.type
_entity.pdbx_description
1 polymer ?
#
loop_
_entity_poly.entity_id
_entity_poly.type
_entity_poly.pdbx_seq_one_letter_code
_entity_poly.pdbx_strand_id
1 'polypeptide(L)'
;MEKIMTIETIWNIIYYCAYKIDYKLHMALRKISPIRFILRIPAVNRLLLRRGGAVEMIDEAVSNTFKDPRSGMSTIFASIVMQGIPFILLFGLHDFYFLIFNNSQMPAFEIYIYPLFVYGIISGCINYFLLYRKDKYLKYFKKFDKQPRSWKVKWACISFGVILFPILLLIGSFIAMR
;
A
#
# COMPACT_ATOMS: atom_id res chain seq x y z
N MET A 1 -30.78 0.50 10.38
CA MET A 1 -30.18 1.83 10.68
C MET A 1 -28.70 1.74 10.35
N GLU A 2 -28.29 2.20 9.16
CA GLU A 2 -26.91 2.12 8.69
C GLU A 2 -26.07 3.15 9.46
N LYS A 3 -25.16 2.68 10.31
CA LYS A 3 -24.30 3.58 11.10
C LYS A 3 -23.38 4.33 10.13
N ILE A 4 -23.53 5.65 10.04
CA ILE A 4 -22.69 6.52 9.20
C ILE A 4 -21.23 6.22 9.54
N MET A 5 -20.45 5.81 8.53
CA MET A 5 -19.03 5.54 8.71
C MET A 5 -18.27 6.85 8.75
N THR A 6 -17.36 6.96 9.72
CA THR A 6 -16.45 8.10 9.81
C THR A 6 -15.36 8.01 8.76
N ILE A 7 -14.79 9.16 8.36
CA ILE A 7 -13.61 9.23 7.48
C ILE A 7 -12.47 8.37 8.02
N GLU A 8 -12.21 8.43 9.33
CA GLU A 8 -11.20 7.57 9.98
C GLU A 8 -11.47 6.08 9.74
N THR A 9 -12.72 5.65 9.83
CA THR A 9 -13.08 4.24 9.60
C THR A 9 -12.83 3.86 8.14
N ILE A 10 -13.24 4.68 7.18
CA ILE A 10 -13.03 4.44 5.74
C ILE A 10 -11.53 4.37 5.43
N TRP A 11 -10.75 5.31 5.95
CA TRP A 11 -9.30 5.36 5.74
C TRP A 11 -8.59 4.10 6.26
N ASN A 12 -8.99 3.62 7.44
CA ASN A 12 -8.48 2.38 8.01
C ASN A 12 -8.93 1.13 7.23
N ILE A 13 -10.13 1.14 6.62
CA ILE A 13 -10.57 0.05 5.74
C ILE A 13 -9.66 -0.04 4.51
N ILE A 14 -9.37 1.10 3.87
CA ILE A 14 -8.49 1.16 2.70
C ILE A 14 -7.09 0.63 3.08
N TYR A 15 -6.56 1.06 4.22
CA TYR A 15 -5.27 0.59 4.71
C TYR A 15 -5.25 -0.92 4.96
N TYR A 16 -6.31 -1.45 5.59
CA TYR A 16 -6.47 -2.89 5.81
C TYR A 16 -6.57 -3.67 4.48
N CYS A 17 -7.29 -3.14 3.50
CA CYS A 17 -7.41 -3.76 2.19
C CYS A 17 -6.07 -3.78 1.45
N ALA A 18 -5.32 -2.67 1.44
CA ALA A 18 -3.97 -2.62 0.87
C ALA A 18 -3.04 -3.67 1.51
N TYR A 19 -3.03 -3.72 2.85
CA TYR A 19 -2.27 -4.72 3.62
C TYR A 19 -2.65 -6.16 3.24
N LYS A 20 -3.94 -6.49 3.19
CA LYS A 20 -4.39 -7.86 2.89
C LYS A 20 -4.17 -8.25 1.43
N ILE A 21 -4.30 -7.32 0.49
CA ILE A 21 -4.04 -7.58 -0.93
C ILE A 21 -2.56 -7.90 -1.12
N ASP A 22 -1.67 -7.05 -0.59
CA ASP A 22 -0.22 -7.29 -0.68
C ASP A 22 0.17 -8.62 -0.02
N TYR A 23 -0.27 -8.87 1.22
CA TYR A 23 -0.01 -10.12 1.92
C TYR A 23 -0.48 -11.35 1.12
N LYS A 24 -1.69 -11.29 0.55
CA LYS A 24 -2.21 -12.40 -0.26
C LYS A 24 -1.48 -12.57 -1.59
N LEU A 25 -1.13 -11.47 -2.24
CA LEU A 25 -0.37 -11.48 -3.49
C LEU A 25 1.00 -12.09 -3.25
N HIS A 26 1.69 -11.67 -2.18
CA HIS A 26 2.97 -12.25 -1.78
C HIS A 26 2.85 -13.76 -1.51
N MET A 27 1.82 -14.20 -0.77
CA MET A 27 1.58 -15.63 -0.53
C MET A 27 1.27 -16.41 -1.82
N ALA A 28 0.56 -15.80 -2.78
CA ALA A 28 0.28 -16.40 -4.07
C ALA A 28 1.54 -16.50 -4.94
N LEU A 29 2.33 -15.43 -5.03
CA LEU A 29 3.60 -15.40 -5.75
C LEU A 29 4.62 -16.35 -5.13
N ARG A 30 4.63 -16.52 -3.80
CA ARG A 30 5.46 -17.50 -3.11
C ARG A 30 5.19 -18.92 -3.59
N LYS A 31 3.93 -19.27 -3.88
CA LYS A 31 3.58 -20.59 -4.43
C LYS A 31 4.22 -20.83 -5.81
N ILE A 32 4.49 -19.77 -6.56
CA ILE A 32 5.03 -19.80 -7.92
C ILE A 32 6.53 -19.44 -7.94
N SER A 33 7.11 -19.04 -6.80
CA SER A 33 8.44 -18.43 -6.75
C SER A 33 9.56 -19.39 -7.19
N PRO A 34 10.45 -18.97 -8.11
CA PRO A 34 11.61 -19.75 -8.53
C PRO A 34 12.61 -20.01 -7.40
N ILE A 35 12.63 -19.18 -6.36
CA ILE A 35 13.48 -19.39 -5.17
C ILE A 35 13.10 -20.70 -4.48
N ARG A 36 11.80 -21.02 -4.42
CA ARG A 36 11.33 -22.28 -3.82
C ARG A 36 11.71 -23.50 -4.64
N PHE A 37 11.80 -23.34 -5.97
CA PHE A 37 12.35 -24.37 -6.86
C PHE A 37 13.85 -24.58 -6.63
N ILE A 38 14.62 -23.51 -6.48
CA ILE A 38 16.07 -23.57 -6.19
C ILE A 38 16.33 -24.23 -4.83
N LEU A 39 15.56 -23.90 -3.80
CA LEU A 39 15.67 -24.48 -2.45
C LEU A 39 15.29 -25.98 -2.40
N ARG A 40 14.51 -26.48 -3.37
CA ARG A 40 14.18 -27.90 -3.52
C ARG A 40 15.28 -28.71 -4.23
N ILE A 41 16.28 -28.07 -4.82
CA ILE A 41 17.39 -28.76 -5.46
C ILE A 41 18.15 -29.57 -4.37
N PRO A 42 18.38 -30.88 -4.55
CA PRO A 42 18.96 -31.74 -3.51
C PRO A 42 20.31 -31.24 -3.00
N ALA A 43 21.14 -30.67 -3.87
CA ALA A 43 22.45 -30.11 -3.51
C ALA A 43 22.32 -28.91 -2.56
N VAL A 44 21.39 -28.00 -2.84
CA VAL A 44 21.13 -26.80 -2.03
C VAL A 44 20.50 -27.19 -0.69
N ASN A 45 19.53 -28.12 -0.72
CA ASN A 45 18.89 -28.61 0.50
C ASN A 45 19.88 -29.34 1.44
N ARG A 46 20.78 -30.17 0.88
CA ARG A 46 21.85 -30.82 1.68
C ARG A 46 22.82 -29.80 2.28
N LEU A 47 23.16 -28.73 1.57
CA LEU A 47 24.01 -27.65 2.08
C LEU A 47 23.32 -26.86 3.22
N LEU A 48 22.02 -26.62 3.10
CA LEU A 48 21.21 -25.98 4.13
C LEU A 48 21.11 -26.82 5.40
N LEU A 49 20.83 -28.11 5.26
CA LEU A 49 20.79 -29.07 6.37
C LEU A 49 22.15 -29.18 7.07
N ARG A 50 23.25 -29.18 6.30
CA ARG A 50 24.62 -29.16 6.86
C ARG A 50 24.94 -27.90 7.67
N ARG A 51 24.25 -26.78 7.43
CA ARG A 51 24.39 -25.53 8.18
C ARG A 51 23.38 -25.41 9.33
N GLY A 52 22.65 -26.48 9.64
CA GLY A 52 21.65 -26.52 10.71
C GLY A 52 20.32 -25.83 10.38
N GLY A 53 20.07 -25.53 9.09
CA GLY A 53 18.84 -24.91 8.63
C GLY A 53 17.91 -25.90 7.90
N ALA A 54 16.61 -25.65 7.96
CA ALA A 54 15.61 -26.35 7.15
C ALA A 54 14.95 -25.37 6.17
N VAL A 55 14.56 -25.87 4.98
CA VAL A 55 13.79 -25.08 4.00
C VAL A 55 12.49 -24.55 4.62
N GLU A 56 11.89 -25.32 5.52
CA GLU A 56 10.68 -24.94 6.27
C GLU A 56 10.92 -23.75 7.22
N MET A 57 12.08 -23.69 7.89
CA MET A 57 12.43 -22.54 8.74
C MET A 57 12.61 -21.26 7.93
N ILE A 58 13.15 -21.36 6.71
CA ILE A 58 13.28 -20.21 5.80
C ILE A 58 11.89 -19.77 5.30
N ASP A 59 11.04 -20.72 4.89
CA ASP A 59 9.67 -20.45 4.47
C ASP A 59 8.85 -19.78 5.60
N GLU A 60 9.05 -20.22 6.84
CA GLU A 60 8.39 -19.65 8.03
C GLU A 60 8.92 -18.25 8.36
N ALA A 61 10.24 -18.04 8.35
CA ALA A 61 10.86 -16.74 8.61
C ALA A 61 10.41 -15.68 7.59
N VAL A 62 10.36 -16.05 6.31
CA VAL A 62 9.83 -15.17 5.25
C VAL A 62 8.34 -14.90 5.49
N SER A 63 7.55 -15.93 5.77
CA SER A 63 6.11 -15.74 6.03
C SER A 63 5.84 -14.82 7.22
N ASN A 64 6.61 -14.95 8.30
CA ASN A 64 6.47 -14.12 9.50
C ASN A 64 6.85 -12.66 9.22
N THR A 65 7.87 -12.43 8.39
CA THR A 65 8.29 -11.10 7.94
C THR A 65 7.17 -10.34 7.21
N PHE A 66 6.28 -11.01 6.48
CA PHE A 66 5.17 -10.36 5.78
C PHE A 66 3.88 -10.30 6.61
N LYS A 67 3.70 -11.22 7.56
CA LYS A 67 2.44 -11.39 8.31
C LYS A 67 2.30 -10.44 9.50
N ASP A 68 3.39 -9.89 10.02
CA ASP A 68 3.32 -9.02 11.19
C ASP A 68 2.58 -7.70 10.86
N PRO A 69 1.40 -7.44 11.45
CA PRO A 69 0.67 -6.21 11.20
C PRO A 69 1.32 -4.96 11.83
N ARG A 70 2.36 -5.09 12.67
CA ARG A 70 3.07 -3.94 13.28
C ARG A 70 4.27 -3.50 12.46
N SER A 71 5.08 -4.44 12.02
CA SER A 71 6.37 -4.17 11.37
C SER A 71 6.64 -5.05 10.15
N GLY A 72 5.65 -5.83 9.71
CA GLY A 72 5.82 -6.69 8.55
C GLY A 72 5.91 -5.90 7.24
N MET A 73 6.55 -6.51 6.23
CA MET A 73 6.75 -5.90 4.92
C MET A 73 5.43 -5.47 4.26
N SER A 74 4.36 -6.26 4.40
CA SER A 74 3.04 -5.88 3.88
C SER A 74 2.45 -4.66 4.58
N THR A 75 2.77 -4.45 5.85
CA THR A 75 2.38 -3.25 6.60
C THR A 75 3.13 -2.03 6.07
N ILE A 76 4.44 -2.15 5.84
CA ILE A 76 5.27 -1.09 5.25
C ILE A 76 4.77 -0.74 3.85
N PHE A 77 4.55 -1.73 3.00
CA PHE A 77 4.02 -1.50 1.65
C PHE A 77 2.67 -0.79 1.69
N ALA A 78 1.74 -1.28 2.53
CA ALA A 78 0.46 -0.63 2.69
C ALA A 78 0.59 0.80 3.25
N SER A 79 1.55 1.07 4.13
CA SER A 79 1.85 2.42 4.62
C SER A 79 2.32 3.35 3.49
N ILE A 80 3.18 2.85 2.58
CA ILE A 80 3.62 3.60 1.39
C ILE A 80 2.43 3.89 0.49
N VAL A 81 1.54 2.92 0.24
CA VAL A 81 0.32 3.13 -0.54
C VAL A 81 -0.56 4.20 0.10
N MET A 82 -0.80 4.12 1.40
CA MET A 82 -1.61 5.11 2.12
C MET A 82 -0.99 6.51 2.13
N GLN A 83 0.34 6.61 2.16
CA GLN A 83 1.08 7.86 1.98
C GLN A 83 0.97 8.38 0.55
N GLY A 84 1.02 7.47 -0.44
CA GLY A 84 0.94 7.80 -1.86
C GLY A 84 -0.41 8.40 -2.25
N ILE A 85 -1.53 7.91 -1.72
CA ILE A 85 -2.88 8.35 -2.14
C ILE A 85 -3.05 9.88 -2.08
N PRO A 86 -2.96 10.56 -0.91
CA PRO A 86 -3.15 12.01 -0.86
C PRO A 86 -1.98 12.76 -1.50
N PHE A 87 -0.76 12.22 -1.49
CA PHE A 87 0.39 12.84 -2.16
C PHE A 87 0.16 12.95 -3.66
N ILE A 88 -0.14 11.81 -4.31
CA ILE A 88 -0.40 11.73 -5.76
C ILE A 88 -1.64 12.54 -6.12
N LEU A 89 -2.68 12.51 -5.30
CA LEU A 89 -3.90 13.29 -5.54
C LEU A 89 -3.60 14.80 -5.56
N LEU A 90 -2.88 15.31 -4.56
CA LEU A 90 -2.51 16.73 -4.50
C LEU A 90 -1.57 17.11 -5.64
N PHE A 91 -0.61 16.25 -5.98
CA PHE A 91 0.33 16.49 -7.07
C PHE A 91 -0.39 16.55 -8.42
N GLY A 92 -1.25 15.57 -8.72
CA GLY A 92 -2.02 15.57 -9.96
C GLY A 92 -3.01 16.74 -10.06
N LEU A 93 -3.61 17.16 -8.95
CA LEU A 93 -4.44 18.38 -8.93
C LEU A 93 -3.61 19.64 -9.19
N HIS A 94 -2.37 19.70 -8.70
CA HIS A 94 -1.46 20.79 -8.99
C HIS A 94 -1.10 20.85 -10.48
N ASP A 95 -0.85 19.71 -11.10
CA ASP A 95 -0.61 19.66 -12.55
C ASP A 95 -1.83 20.19 -13.34
N PHE A 96 -3.05 19.80 -12.95
CA PHE A 96 -4.26 20.36 -13.57
C PHE A 96 -4.42 21.87 -13.35
N TYR A 97 -3.99 22.39 -12.20
CA TYR A 97 -3.94 23.83 -11.98
C TYR A 97 -3.00 24.51 -13.00
N PHE A 98 -1.81 23.97 -13.23
CA PHE A 98 -0.91 24.51 -14.27
C PHE A 98 -1.49 24.39 -15.68
N LEU A 99 -2.15 23.28 -15.99
CA LEU A 99 -2.82 23.08 -17.28
C LEU A 99 -3.84 24.20 -17.55
N ILE A 100 -4.68 24.53 -16.57
CA ILE A 100 -5.76 25.51 -16.73
C ILE A 100 -5.23 26.94 -16.80
N PHE A 101 -4.21 27.29 -16.01
CA PHE A 101 -3.79 28.68 -15.81
C PHE A 101 -2.47 29.08 -16.49
N ASN A 102 -1.67 28.13 -16.98
CA ASN A 102 -0.31 28.39 -17.46
C ASN A 102 -0.06 27.88 -18.91
N ASN A 103 -1.06 28.03 -19.78
CA ASN A 103 -0.98 27.72 -21.22
C ASN A 103 -0.56 26.28 -21.56
N SER A 104 -0.90 25.32 -20.71
CA SER A 104 -0.64 23.88 -20.93
C SER A 104 0.82 23.46 -21.06
N GLN A 105 1.79 24.33 -20.75
CA GLN A 105 3.20 23.96 -20.80
C GLN A 105 3.65 23.38 -19.45
N MET A 106 4.36 22.26 -19.53
CA MET A 106 4.93 21.61 -18.35
C MET A 106 5.95 22.54 -17.68
N PRO A 107 5.78 22.89 -16.39
CA PRO A 107 6.73 23.71 -15.64
C PRO A 107 8.10 23.03 -15.55
N ALA A 108 9.15 23.84 -15.41
CA ALA A 108 10.48 23.34 -15.10
C ALA A 108 10.48 22.57 -13.76
N PHE A 109 11.33 21.55 -13.64
CA PHE A 109 11.35 20.64 -12.47
C PHE A 109 11.56 21.38 -11.13
N GLU A 110 12.30 22.48 -11.16
CA GLU A 110 12.60 23.32 -10.00
C GLU A 110 11.33 23.88 -9.34
N ILE A 111 10.28 24.12 -10.13
CA ILE A 111 8.98 24.61 -9.65
C ILE A 111 8.28 23.54 -8.79
N TYR A 112 8.57 22.26 -9.01
CA TYR A 112 7.98 21.14 -8.29
C TYR A 112 8.67 20.80 -6.97
N ILE A 113 9.88 21.31 -6.70
CA ILE A 113 10.65 20.99 -5.49
C ILE A 113 9.86 21.35 -4.23
N TYR A 114 9.37 22.58 -4.13
CA TYR A 114 8.63 23.03 -2.95
C TYR A 114 7.28 22.29 -2.78
N PRO A 115 6.43 22.16 -3.81
CA PRO A 115 5.21 21.36 -3.75
C PRO A 115 5.44 19.91 -3.31
N LEU A 116 6.53 19.26 -3.76
CA LEU A 116 6.87 17.89 -3.37
C LEU A 116 7.02 17.75 -1.85
N PHE A 117 7.74 18.67 -1.19
CA PHE A 117 7.88 18.64 0.27
C PHE A 117 6.56 18.95 0.98
N VAL A 118 5.82 19.97 0.51
CA VAL A 118 4.55 20.37 1.13
C VAL A 118 3.53 19.25 1.08
N TYR A 119 3.34 18.60 -0.07
CA TYR A 119 2.41 17.49 -0.23
C TYR A 119 2.85 16.25 0.54
N GLY A 120 4.16 16.01 0.64
CA GLY A 120 4.72 14.96 1.50
C GLY A 120 4.34 15.16 2.97
N ILE A 121 4.51 16.38 3.49
CA ILE A 121 4.16 16.73 4.87
C ILE A 121 2.65 16.60 5.10
N ILE A 122 1.82 17.17 4.21
CA ILE A 122 0.35 17.09 4.33
C ILE A 122 -0.11 15.63 4.35
N SER A 123 0.38 14.82 3.41
CA SER A 123 0.09 13.39 3.36
C SER A 123 0.50 12.67 4.66
N GLY A 124 1.69 12.99 5.17
CA GLY A 124 2.20 12.42 6.42
C GLY A 124 1.33 12.78 7.62
N CYS A 125 0.90 14.04 7.72
CA CYS A 125 0.00 14.50 8.76
C CYS A 125 -1.37 13.78 8.71
N ILE A 126 -1.98 13.69 7.52
CA ILE A 126 -3.26 12.99 7.32
C ILE A 126 -3.14 11.55 7.83
N ASN A 127 -2.12 10.81 7.39
CA ASN A 127 -1.91 9.42 7.78
C ASN A 127 -1.56 9.27 9.27
N TYR A 128 -0.79 10.20 9.85
CA TYR A 128 -0.51 10.20 11.28
C TYR A 128 -1.81 10.30 12.09
N PHE A 129 -2.68 11.27 11.80
CA PHE A 129 -3.89 11.48 12.59
C PHE A 129 -4.93 10.37 12.40
N LEU A 130 -5.09 9.87 11.16
CA LEU A 130 -6.13 8.89 10.82
C LEU A 130 -5.70 7.43 11.05
N LEU A 131 -4.41 7.08 10.89
CA LEU A 131 -3.92 5.70 10.97
C LEU A 131 -3.02 5.48 12.19
N TYR A 132 -1.91 6.21 12.28
CA TYR A 132 -0.78 5.84 13.14
C TYR A 132 -0.91 6.33 14.59
N ARG A 133 -1.67 7.40 14.84
CA ARG A 133 -1.82 7.97 16.19
C ARG A 133 -2.34 6.91 17.15
N LYS A 134 -1.52 6.54 18.15
CA LYS A 134 -1.81 5.50 19.15
C LYS A 134 -2.09 4.11 18.54
N ASP A 135 -1.47 3.80 17.41
CA ASP A 135 -1.62 2.53 16.68
C ASP A 135 -3.09 2.15 16.41
N LYS A 136 -3.93 3.15 16.12
CA LYS A 136 -5.37 2.96 15.90
C LYS A 136 -5.65 1.92 14.81
N TYR A 137 -4.85 1.90 13.75
CA TYR A 137 -4.99 0.95 12.65
C TYR A 137 -4.97 -0.52 13.10
N LEU A 138 -4.18 -0.89 14.11
CA LEU A 138 -4.17 -2.27 14.62
C LEU A 138 -5.51 -2.68 15.23
N LYS A 139 -6.19 -1.75 15.91
CA LYS A 139 -7.54 -2.00 16.47
C LYS A 139 -8.55 -2.21 15.35
N TYR A 140 -8.45 -1.41 14.29
CA TYR A 140 -9.28 -1.55 13.10
C TYR A 140 -9.02 -2.86 12.35
N PHE A 141 -7.76 -3.26 12.17
CA PHE A 141 -7.41 -4.52 11.51
C PHE A 141 -8.04 -5.71 12.22
N LYS A 142 -7.92 -5.78 13.56
CA LYS A 142 -8.57 -6.82 14.38
C LYS A 142 -10.10 -6.80 14.23
N LYS A 143 -10.71 -5.63 14.12
CA LYS A 143 -12.15 -5.47 13.90
C LYS A 143 -12.58 -5.96 12.51
N PHE A 144 -11.80 -5.63 11.48
CA PHE A 144 -12.11 -5.98 10.08
C PHE A 144 -11.80 -7.44 9.75
N ASP A 145 -10.86 -8.07 10.45
CA ASP A 145 -10.62 -9.51 10.34
C ASP A 145 -11.86 -10.34 10.71
N LYS A 146 -12.71 -9.85 11.62
CA LYS A 146 -13.97 -10.51 12.03
C LYS A 146 -15.14 -10.29 11.06
N GLN A 147 -15.00 -9.43 10.06
CA GLN A 147 -16.07 -9.15 9.10
C GLN A 147 -16.28 -10.30 8.11
N PRO A 148 -17.50 -10.49 7.59
CA PRO A 148 -17.81 -11.54 6.62
C PRO A 148 -17.10 -11.32 5.28
N ARG A 149 -16.99 -12.40 4.48
CA ARG A 149 -16.31 -12.37 3.18
C ARG A 149 -16.93 -11.37 2.21
N SER A 150 -18.26 -11.28 2.17
CA SER A 150 -18.99 -10.32 1.31
C SER A 150 -18.60 -8.88 1.59
N TRP A 151 -18.50 -8.50 2.87
CA TRP A 151 -18.02 -7.18 3.29
C TRP A 151 -16.59 -6.94 2.81
N LYS A 152 -15.69 -7.91 3.02
CA LYS A 152 -14.28 -7.79 2.63
C LYS A 152 -14.10 -7.62 1.11
N VAL A 153 -14.89 -8.33 0.30
CA VAL A 153 -14.83 -8.21 -1.18
C VAL A 153 -15.36 -6.85 -1.63
N LYS A 154 -16.51 -6.40 -1.11
CA LYS A 154 -17.05 -5.07 -1.40
C LYS A 154 -16.01 -3.97 -1.12
N TRP A 155 -15.40 -4.01 0.06
CA TRP A 155 -14.42 -3.00 0.45
C TRP A 155 -13.08 -3.12 -0.25
N ALA A 156 -12.66 -4.31 -0.66
CA ALA A 156 -11.49 -4.48 -1.50
C ALA A 156 -11.68 -3.80 -2.86
N CYS A 157 -12.86 -3.95 -3.49
CA CYS A 157 -13.18 -3.29 -4.75
C CYS A 157 -13.21 -1.76 -4.62
N ILE A 158 -13.87 -1.24 -3.59
CA ILE A 158 -13.90 0.20 -3.31
C ILE A 158 -12.49 0.73 -3.06
N SER A 159 -11.69 0.06 -2.23
CA SER A 159 -10.32 0.48 -1.91
C SER A 159 -9.43 0.47 -3.15
N PHE A 160 -9.60 -0.51 -4.03
CA PHE A 160 -8.91 -0.56 -5.31
C PHE A 160 -9.22 0.67 -6.16
N GLY A 161 -10.50 1.06 -6.27
CA GLY A 161 -10.91 2.28 -6.96
C GLY A 161 -10.30 3.55 -6.33
N VAL A 162 -10.28 3.64 -5.00
CA VAL A 162 -9.70 4.80 -4.28
C VAL A 162 -8.18 4.91 -4.50
N ILE A 163 -7.47 3.78 -4.58
CA ILE A 163 -6.03 3.77 -4.87
C ILE A 163 -5.76 4.09 -6.35
N LEU A 164 -6.58 3.55 -7.25
CA LEU A 164 -6.40 3.70 -8.69
C LEU A 164 -6.73 5.12 -9.17
N PHE A 165 -7.72 5.77 -8.58
CA PHE A 165 -8.18 7.09 -9.03
C PHE A 165 -7.08 8.17 -9.03
N PRO A 166 -6.30 8.41 -7.95
CA PRO A 166 -5.20 9.37 -7.97
C PRO A 166 -4.13 9.03 -9.02
N ILE A 167 -3.84 7.74 -9.22
CA ILE A 167 -2.86 7.29 -10.21
C ILE A 167 -3.34 7.65 -11.63
N LEU A 168 -4.60 7.38 -11.95
CA LEU A 168 -5.19 7.75 -13.24
C LEU A 168 -5.24 9.27 -13.43
N LEU A 169 -5.55 10.02 -12.37
CA LEU A 169 -5.57 11.48 -12.39
C LEU A 169 -4.17 12.04 -12.71
N LEU A 170 -3.12 11.52 -12.08
CA LEU A 170 -1.73 11.91 -12.36
C LEU A 170 -1.28 11.53 -13.78
N ILE A 171 -1.59 10.32 -14.24
CA ILE A 171 -1.27 9.93 -15.62
C ILE A 171 -2.01 10.84 -16.61
N GLY A 172 -3.28 11.14 -16.33
CA GLY A 172 -4.10 12.05 -17.13
C GLY A 172 -3.55 13.47 -17.16
N SER A 173 -3.00 13.98 -16.06
CA SER A 173 -2.41 15.33 -16.03
C SER A 173 -1.19 15.42 -16.94
N PHE A 174 -0.29 14.42 -16.93
CA PHE A 174 0.86 14.39 -17.84
C PHE A 174 0.46 14.25 -19.31
N ILE A 175 -0.57 13.45 -19.61
CA ILE A 175 -1.06 13.33 -20.99
C ILE A 175 -1.65 14.67 -21.48
N ALA A 176 -2.36 15.40 -20.62
CA ALA A 176 -3.01 16.65 -20.99
C ALA A 176 -2.04 17.84 -21.15
N MET A 177 -0.89 17.82 -20.47
CA MET A 177 0.16 18.85 -20.56
C MET A 177 1.19 18.59 -21.67
N ARG A 178 1.05 17.49 -22.42
CA ARG A 178 1.91 17.16 -23.55
C ARG A 178 1.45 17.86 -24.82
#